data_AF-A0AB36LYH9-F1
#
_entry.id   AF-A0AB36LYH9-F1
#
_cell.length_a   1.000
_cell.length_b   1.000
_cell.length_c   1.000
_cell.angle_alpha   90.00
_cell.angle_beta   90.00
_cell.angle_gamma   90.00
#
_symmetry.space_group_name_H-M   'P 1'
#
loop_
_entity.id
_entity.type
_entity.pdbx_description
1 polymer ?
#
loop_
_entity_poly.entity_id
_entity_poly.type
_entity_poly.pdbx_seq_one_letter_code
_entity_poly.pdbx_strand_id
1 'polypeptide(L)'
;MNDPLTIKSLPWVIKIWAAVMGGIFALMLSGDIDTEGKIKINLSVILKLSISITISLYGGSAFIEYQDLGSLHPMTHGFIMLIFAVFGMLLIGIWYQAIRLWKGKTISELITEVKESFKALFK
;
A
#
# COMPACT_ATOMS: atom_id res chain seq x y z
N MET A 1 -0.77 12.87 36.19
CA MET A 1 0.29 11.86 36.11
C MET A 1 0.11 11.20 34.76
N ASN A 2 0.79 11.68 33.71
CA ASN A 2 0.60 11.18 32.35
C ASN A 2 1.37 9.87 32.22
N ASP A 3 0.67 8.77 31.99
CA ASP A 3 1.27 7.44 31.87
C ASP A 3 2.35 7.43 30.78
N PRO A 4 3.59 7.00 31.10
CA PRO A 4 4.68 6.93 30.13
C PRO A 4 4.38 5.95 28.98
N LEU A 5 3.41 5.05 29.15
CA LEU A 5 2.89 4.15 28.12
C LEU A 5 2.09 4.88 27.03
N THR A 6 1.37 5.95 27.38
CA THR A 6 0.53 6.70 26.44
C THR A 6 1.38 7.59 25.53
N ILE A 7 2.47 8.16 26.05
CA ILE A 7 3.39 9.01 25.26
C ILE A 7 4.25 8.15 24.33
N LYS A 8 4.65 6.95 24.75
CA LYS A 8 5.45 6.02 23.92
C LYS A 8 4.65 5.29 22.84
N SER A 9 3.34 5.10 23.02
CA SER A 9 2.49 4.42 22.03
C SER A 9 1.95 5.37 20.95
N LEU A 10 1.92 6.68 21.19
CA LEU A 10 1.43 7.69 20.25
C LEU A 10 2.11 7.65 18.86
N PRO A 11 3.45 7.51 18.73
CA PRO A 11 4.09 7.35 17.43
C PRO A 11 3.63 6.10 16.66
N TRP A 12 3.29 5.04 17.39
CA TRP A 12 2.84 3.77 16.80
C TRP A 12 1.42 3.89 16.23
N VAL A 13 0.54 4.61 16.94
CA VAL A 13 -0.82 4.92 16.47
C VAL A 13 -0.80 5.70 15.16
N ILE A 14 0.09 6.70 15.04
CA ILE A 14 0.23 7.50 13.81
C ILE A 14 0.68 6.62 12.63
N LYS A 15 1.62 5.68 12.86
CA LYS A 15 2.10 4.75 11.83
C LYS A 15 0.99 3.81 11.35
N ILE A 16 0.23 3.22 12.27
CA ILE A 16 -0.91 2.36 11.92
C ILE A 16 -1.95 3.16 11.15
N TRP A 17 -2.29 4.36 11.61
CA TRP A 17 -3.26 5.21 10.94
C TRP A 17 -2.85 5.50 9.50
N ALA A 18 -1.57 5.85 9.28
CA ALA A 18 -1.04 6.06 7.94
C ALA A 18 -1.07 4.81 7.07
N ALA A 19 -0.77 3.63 7.63
CA ALA A 19 -0.86 2.35 6.92
C ALA A 19 -2.30 2.02 6.50
N VAL A 20 -3.27 2.23 7.39
CA VAL A 20 -4.70 2.01 7.11
C VAL A 20 -5.19 2.97 6.03
N MET A 21 -4.90 4.27 6.17
CA MET A 21 -5.27 5.26 5.17
C MET A 21 -4.64 4.95 3.82
N GLY A 22 -3.36 4.60 3.79
CA GLY A 22 -2.67 4.20 2.56
C GLY A 22 -3.28 2.95 1.92
N GLY A 23 -3.72 1.98 2.72
CA GLY A 23 -4.43 0.80 2.23
C GLY A 23 -5.79 1.13 1.61
N ILE A 24 -6.55 2.04 2.21
CA ILE A 24 -7.81 2.55 1.66
C ILE A 24 -7.55 3.29 0.34
N PHE A 25 -6.52 4.15 0.28
CA PHE A 25 -6.11 4.82 -0.95
C PHE A 25 -5.72 3.81 -2.04
N ALA A 26 -5.01 2.74 -1.69
CA ALA A 26 -4.61 1.72 -2.65
C ALA A 26 -5.82 0.95 -3.21
N LEU A 27 -6.86 0.71 -2.41
CA LEU A 27 -8.13 0.17 -2.89
C LEU A 27 -8.88 1.14 -3.81
N MET A 28 -8.87 2.44 -3.46
CA MET A 28 -9.44 3.49 -4.31
C MET A 28 -8.75 3.52 -5.68
N LEU A 29 -7.42 3.50 -5.68
CA LEU A 29 -6.59 3.41 -6.89
C LEU A 29 -6.67 2.05 -7.59
N SER A 30 -7.30 1.04 -7.01
CA SER A 30 -7.53 -0.25 -7.67
C SER A 30 -8.93 -0.33 -8.30
N GLY A 31 -9.76 0.72 -8.17
CA GLY A 31 -11.16 0.73 -8.61
C GLY A 31 -12.08 -0.15 -7.75
N ASP A 32 -11.60 -0.62 -6.59
CA ASP A 32 -12.40 -1.44 -5.66
C ASP A 32 -13.36 -0.57 -4.80
N ILE A 33 -13.11 0.75 -4.76
CA ILE A 33 -14.01 1.75 -4.15
C ILE A 33 -14.70 2.49 -5.30
N ASP A 34 -16.03 2.36 -5.36
CA ASP A 34 -16.84 3.03 -6.36
C ASP A 34 -16.74 4.56 -6.21
N THR A 35 -17.02 5.31 -7.28
CA THR A 35 -17.09 6.78 -7.29
C THR A 35 -18.13 7.34 -6.30
N GLU A 36 -19.13 6.53 -5.94
CA GLU A 36 -20.10 6.81 -4.87
C GLU A 36 -19.60 6.47 -3.45
N GLY A 37 -18.34 6.03 -3.30
CA GLY A 37 -17.73 5.63 -2.03
C GLY A 37 -18.15 4.25 -1.52
N LYS A 38 -18.90 3.47 -2.32
CA LYS A 38 -19.38 2.14 -1.92
C LYS A 38 -18.25 1.12 -2.08
N ILE A 39 -17.83 0.55 -0.95
CA ILE A 39 -16.89 -0.57 -0.92
C ILE A 39 -17.71 -1.87 -0.92
N LYS A 40 -17.69 -2.61 -2.03
CA LYS A 40 -18.23 -3.98 -2.04
C LYS A 40 -17.22 -4.89 -1.34
N ILE A 41 -17.48 -5.21 -0.08
CA ILE A 41 -16.60 -6.10 0.67
C ILE A 41 -16.69 -7.51 0.07
N ASN A 42 -15.68 -7.86 -0.73
CA ASN A 42 -15.44 -9.19 -1.26
C ASN A 42 -14.08 -9.67 -0.72
N LEU A 43 -13.86 -10.99 -0.69
CA LEU A 43 -12.61 -11.61 -0.26
C LEU A 43 -11.38 -11.02 -0.97
N SER A 44 -11.50 -10.64 -2.24
CA SER A 44 -10.43 -9.96 -2.99
C SER A 44 -10.05 -8.61 -2.37
N VAL A 45 -11.02 -7.80 -1.99
CA VAL A 45 -10.81 -6.48 -1.37
C VAL A 45 -10.17 -6.62 0.01
N ILE A 46 -10.65 -7.57 0.82
CA ILE A 46 -10.07 -7.87 2.14
C ILE A 46 -8.60 -8.30 2.01
N LEU A 47 -8.31 -9.16 1.04
CA LEU A 47 -6.96 -9.67 0.81
C LEU A 47 -6.02 -8.55 0.35
N LYS A 48 -6.43 -7.74 -0.64
CA LYS A 48 -5.66 -6.58 -1.13
C LYS A 48 -5.36 -5.60 0.01
N LEU A 49 -6.38 -5.28 0.82
CA LEU A 49 -6.22 -4.39 1.97
C LEU A 49 -5.23 -4.96 3.00
N SER A 50 -5.37 -6.24 3.35
CA SER A 50 -4.49 -6.90 4.32
C SER A 50 -3.05 -6.94 3.84
N ILE A 51 -2.83 -7.24 2.56
CA ILE A 51 -1.50 -7.23 1.93
C ILE A 51 -0.92 -5.81 1.96
N SER A 52 -1.70 -4.79 1.57
CA SER A 52 -1.25 -3.39 1.58
C SER A 52 -0.83 -2.94 2.97
N ILE A 53 -1.66 -3.20 4.00
CA ILE A 53 -1.34 -2.86 5.39
C ILE A 53 -0.08 -3.62 5.87
N THR A 54 0.05 -4.90 5.50
CA THR A 54 1.22 -5.71 5.87
C THR A 54 2.50 -5.13 5.26
N ILE A 55 2.50 -4.83 3.95
CA ILE A 55 3.67 -4.25 3.27
C ILE A 55 4.01 -2.88 3.84
N SER A 56 2.99 -2.08 4.16
CA SER A 56 3.17 -0.80 4.82
C SER A 56 3.89 -0.96 6.16
N LEU A 57 3.35 -1.77 7.07
CA LEU A 57 3.88 -1.93 8.42
C LEU A 57 5.27 -2.57 8.43
N TYR A 58 5.45 -3.68 7.72
CA TYR A 58 6.72 -4.41 7.70
C TYR A 58 7.75 -3.73 6.78
N GLY A 59 7.36 -3.42 5.54
CA GLY A 59 8.25 -2.81 4.54
C GLY A 59 8.62 -1.38 4.90
N GLY A 60 7.67 -0.57 5.35
CA GLY A 60 7.94 0.80 5.79
C GLY A 60 8.81 0.84 7.06
N SER A 61 8.59 -0.07 8.03
CA SER A 61 9.48 -0.17 9.20
C SER A 61 10.89 -0.61 8.81
N ALA A 62 11.01 -1.64 7.98
CA ALA A 62 12.31 -2.14 7.53
C ALA A 62 13.07 -1.07 6.73
N PHE A 63 12.37 -0.25 5.93
CA PHE A 63 12.99 0.86 5.21
C PHE A 63 13.48 1.96 6.15
N ILE A 64 12.68 2.33 7.16
CA ILE A 64 13.09 3.30 8.19
C ILE A 64 14.35 2.84 8.91
N GLU A 65 14.42 1.55 9.26
CA GLU A 65 15.57 0.96 9.95
C GLU A 65 16.80 0.88 9.03
N TYR A 66 16.65 0.37 7.81
CA TYR A 66 17.74 0.22 6.86
C TYR A 66 18.39 1.55 6.45
N GLN A 67 17.61 2.63 6.41
CA GLN A 67 18.08 3.98 6.06
C GLN A 67 18.47 4.80 7.29
N ASP A 68 18.48 4.21 8.49
CA ASP A 68 18.76 4.88 9.78
C ASP A 68 17.88 6.14 10.03
N LEU A 69 16.63 6.09 9.56
CA LEU A 69 15.68 7.21 9.65
C LEU A 69 14.92 7.24 10.99
N GLY A 70 15.24 6.33 11.92
CA GLY A 70 14.50 6.14 13.17
C GLY A 70 14.48 7.36 14.10
N SER A 71 15.44 8.28 13.95
CA SER A 71 15.52 9.54 14.71
C SER A 71 14.59 10.64 14.19
N LEU A 72 13.96 10.45 13.02
CA LEU A 72 13.08 11.43 12.43
C LEU A 72 11.72 11.53 13.14
N HIS A 73 11.04 12.64 12.88
CA HIS A 73 9.74 12.92 13.48
C HIS A 73 8.73 11.79 13.17
N PRO A 74 7.86 11.41 14.12
CA PRO A 74 6.86 10.36 13.92
C PRO A 74 5.96 10.55 12.68
N MET A 75 5.70 11.79 12.27
CA MET A 75 4.97 12.08 11.03
C MET A 75 5.73 11.62 9.78
N THR A 76 7.06 11.74 9.75
CA THR A 76 7.88 11.26 8.63
C THR A 76 7.81 9.74 8.52
N HIS A 77 7.81 9.03 9.65
CA HIS A 77 7.57 7.60 9.65
C HIS A 77 6.18 7.26 9.10
N GLY A 78 5.14 7.97 9.54
CA GLY A 78 3.79 7.78 8.99
C GLY A 78 3.74 8.01 7.48
N PHE A 79 4.42 9.05 6.98
CA PHE A 79 4.50 9.31 5.54
C PHE A 79 5.18 8.18 4.76
N ILE A 80 6.29 7.63 5.29
CA ILE A 80 6.96 6.48 4.68
C ILE A 80 6.03 5.26 4.66
N MET A 81 5.33 4.97 5.76
CA MET A 81 4.34 3.90 5.82
C MET A 81 3.25 4.07 4.75
N LEU A 82 2.76 5.30 4.56
CA LEU A 82 1.75 5.63 3.54
C LEU A 82 2.26 5.37 2.12
N ILE A 83 3.50 5.76 1.80
CA ILE A 83 4.12 5.46 0.50
C ILE A 83 4.17 3.95 0.27
N PHE A 84 4.63 3.18 1.25
CA PHE A 84 4.70 1.72 1.14
C PHE A 84 3.31 1.07 1.02
N ALA A 85 2.27 1.61 1.66
CA ALA A 85 0.91 1.10 1.53
C ALA A 85 0.36 1.30 0.10
N VAL A 86 0.56 2.51 -0.45
CA VAL A 86 0.04 2.89 -1.78
C VAL A 86 0.82 2.20 -2.89
N PHE A 87 2.15 2.25 -2.86
CA PHE A 87 3.00 1.76 -3.94
C PHE A 87 3.47 0.30 -3.75
N GLY A 88 3.36 -0.25 -2.54
CA GLY A 88 3.79 -1.63 -2.26
C GLY A 88 3.00 -2.66 -3.07
N MET A 89 1.68 -2.48 -3.21
CA MET A 89 0.87 -3.34 -4.08
C MET A 89 1.24 -3.20 -5.55
N LEU A 90 1.62 -1.99 -5.99
CA LEU A 90 2.06 -1.72 -7.35
C LEU A 90 3.34 -2.49 -7.68
N LEU A 91 4.32 -2.50 -6.77
CA LEU A 91 5.56 -3.27 -6.92
C LEU A 91 5.30 -4.78 -7.04
N ILE A 92 4.39 -5.33 -6.25
CA ILE A 92 3.99 -6.75 -6.37
C ILE A 92 3.35 -7.01 -7.73
N GLY A 93 2.49 -6.10 -8.21
CA GLY A 93 1.89 -6.19 -9.54
C GLY A 93 2.94 -6.22 -10.65
N ILE A 94 3.91 -5.30 -10.62
CA ILE A 94 5.03 -5.26 -11.56
C ILE A 94 5.84 -6.55 -11.49
N TRP A 95 6.18 -7.02 -10.29
CA TRP A 95 6.97 -8.24 -10.11
C TRP A 95 6.24 -9.47 -10.67
N TYR A 96 4.95 -9.60 -10.40
CA TYR A 96 4.12 -10.68 -10.95
C TYR A 96 4.06 -10.63 -12.47
N GLN A 97 3.89 -9.44 -13.03
CA GLN A 97 3.91 -9.20 -14.48
C GLN A 97 5.28 -9.54 -15.10
N ALA A 98 6.38 -9.17 -14.44
CA ALA A 98 7.74 -9.49 -14.88
C ALA A 98 7.98 -11.01 -14.95
N ILE A 99 7.51 -11.77 -13.95
CA ILE A 99 7.57 -13.24 -13.97
C ILE A 99 6.74 -13.82 -15.14
N ARG A 100 5.55 -13.26 -15.41
CA ARG A 100 4.71 -13.70 -16.54
C ARG A 100 5.37 -13.45 -17.89
N LEU A 101 6.04 -12.32 -18.07
CA LEU A 101 6.85 -12.05 -19.27
C LEU A 101 7.94 -13.10 -19.44
N TRP A 102 8.62 -13.46 -18.35
CA TRP A 102 9.67 -14.48 -18.40
C TRP A 102 9.14 -15.87 -18.75
N LYS A 103 7.88 -16.17 -18.40
CA LYS A 103 7.18 -17.42 -18.77
C LYS A 103 6.63 -17.43 -20.21
N GLY A 104 7.01 -16.46 -21.05
CA GLY A 104 6.68 -16.42 -22.48
C GLY A 104 5.51 -15.53 -22.85
N LYS A 105 4.99 -14.70 -21.93
CA LYS A 105 3.99 -13.69 -22.26
C LYS A 105 4.61 -12.60 -23.14
N THR A 106 3.91 -12.20 -24.20
CA THR A 106 4.43 -11.16 -25.10
C THR A 106 4.30 -9.77 -24.49
N ILE A 107 5.26 -8.88 -24.76
CA ILE A 107 5.25 -7.48 -24.30
C ILE A 107 3.99 -6.74 -24.80
N SER A 108 3.47 -7.12 -25.97
CA SER A 108 2.24 -6.55 -26.54
C SER A 108 1.01 -6.82 -25.67
N GLU A 109 0.85 -8.03 -25.16
CA GLU A 109 -0.26 -8.40 -24.26
C GLU A 109 -0.13 -7.68 -22.91
N LEU A 110 1.10 -7.51 -22.41
CA LEU A 110 1.35 -6.74 -21.19
C LEU A 110 0.92 -5.27 -21.35
N ILE A 111 1.34 -4.61 -22.42
CA ILE A 111 0.98 -3.21 -22.70
C ILE A 111 -0.55 -3.07 -22.81
N THR A 112 -1.21 -4.05 -23.42
CA THR A 112 -2.68 -4.07 -23.54
C THR A 112 -3.35 -4.19 -22.18
N GLU A 113 -2.92 -5.14 -21.33
CA GLU A 113 -3.44 -5.28 -19.96
C GLU A 113 -3.17 -4.07 -19.07
N VAL A 114 -1.97 -3.47 -19.16
CA VAL A 114 -1.63 -2.26 -18.41
C VAL A 114 -2.51 -1.10 -18.86
N LYS A 115 -2.72 -0.94 -20.17
CA LYS A 115 -3.59 0.10 -20.74
C LYS A 115 -5.05 -0.12 -20.38
N GLU A 116 -5.53 -1.36 -20.34
CA GLU A 116 -6.88 -1.70 -19.88
C GLU A 116 -7.05 -1.46 -18.39
N SER A 117 -6.06 -1.85 -17.58
CA SER A 117 -6.05 -1.59 -16.14
C SER A 117 -6.04 -0.08 -15.87
N PHE A 118 -5.17 0.69 -16.54
CA PHE A 118 -5.15 2.16 -16.46
C PHE A 118 -6.49 2.76 -16.90
N LYS A 119 -7.07 2.30 -18.00
CA LYS A 119 -8.37 2.78 -18.48
C LYS A 119 -9.49 2.49 -17.46
N ALA A 120 -9.41 1.37 -16.75
CA ALA A 120 -10.34 1.04 -15.66
C ALA A 120 -10.15 1.93 -14.41
N LEU A 121 -8.95 2.50 -14.19
CA LEU A 121 -8.72 3.48 -13.12
C LEU A 121 -9.27 4.87 -13.44
N PHE A 122 -9.44 5.21 -14.72
CA PHE A 122 -9.91 6.52 -15.19
C PHE A 122 -11.34 6.49 -15.76
N LYS A 123 -12.11 5.44 -15.46
CA LYS A 123 -13.51 5.29 -15.89
C LYS A 123 -14.41 5.24 -14.67
#